data_AF-A0A537YAV2-F1
#
_entry.id   AF-A0A537YAV2-F1
#
_cell.length_a   1.000
_cell.length_b   1.000
_cell.length_c   1.000
_cell.angle_alpha   90.00
_cell.angle_beta   90.00
_cell.angle_gamma   90.00
#
_symmetry.space_group_name_H-M   'P 1'
#
loop_
_entity.id
_entity.type
_entity.pdbx_description
1 polymer ?
#
loop_
_entity_poly.entity_id
_entity_poly.type
_entity_poly.pdbx_seq_one_letter_code
_entity_poly.pdbx_strand_id
1 'polypeptide(L)'
;MSPEPRSNPGPEPDAGRAPADAFAVQMERGKTLLERARTDSRRWSQAFVSSLLNSVKEGAATPDRSARQRRAAVVAGEFGQAAAAFRAALGLQVSREAYVGVAEALEAQSGTYTAMGPGAEGNALASLAGAVAALDGALGLAPVGSSLVQGDSGLLDMKARLLRIAGGVQARLREWDDAAACYRDAIDVLDELLRIAPEHTEARLSKAMLLSAWAGLGVGPVSPAYSPRQPGDPDAALARHAEALVAFDAALAAFDEVASPDRGPDRGPDRARAALWKAIELRSLGDLQRSLSRRRAALQSYRGAVRLLDEVVAEAPRQRSERGRTLQRTGDVARELGRAAEASWAYERGIADLVAPNLPGGYDDLARGTMSIHLGE
;
A
#
# COMPACT_ATOMS: atom_id res chain seq x y z
N MET A 1 -83.20 -18.09 32.50
CA MET A 1 -82.72 -17.95 31.10
C MET A 1 -82.75 -16.48 30.75
N SER A 2 -81.59 -15.83 30.77
CA SER A 2 -81.35 -14.49 30.23
C SER A 2 -80.10 -14.59 29.37
N PRO A 3 -80.07 -14.05 28.14
CA PRO A 3 -78.91 -14.20 27.26
C PRO A 3 -77.85 -13.15 27.60
N GLU A 4 -76.60 -13.60 27.76
CA GLU A 4 -75.42 -12.74 27.86
C GLU A 4 -75.13 -12.05 26.51
N PRO A 5 -74.65 -10.80 26.50
CA PRO A 5 -74.18 -10.15 25.29
C PRO A 5 -72.75 -10.59 24.95
N ARG A 6 -72.57 -11.07 23.72
CA ARG A 6 -71.26 -11.35 23.13
C ARG A 6 -70.51 -10.03 22.87
N SER A 7 -69.45 -9.79 23.61
CA SER A 7 -68.49 -8.73 23.33
C SER A 7 -67.52 -9.14 22.21
N ASN A 8 -67.41 -8.23 21.24
CA ASN A 8 -66.64 -8.29 20.00
C ASN A 8 -65.14 -8.55 20.24
N PRO A 9 -64.45 -9.43 19.48
CA PRO A 9 -63.00 -9.47 19.48
C PRO A 9 -62.46 -8.24 18.75
N GLY A 10 -61.66 -7.42 19.46
CA GLY A 10 -60.94 -6.30 18.88
C GLY A 10 -59.91 -6.74 17.83
N PRO A 11 -59.40 -5.81 16.99
CA PRO A 11 -58.50 -6.14 15.91
C PRO A 11 -57.19 -6.72 16.47
N GLU A 12 -56.77 -7.86 15.94
CA GLU A 12 -55.46 -8.46 16.23
C GLU A 12 -54.34 -7.44 15.98
N PRO A 13 -53.34 -7.32 16.87
CA PRO A 13 -52.20 -6.49 16.62
C PRO A 13 -51.41 -7.06 15.44
N ASP A 14 -51.23 -6.22 14.43
CA ASP A 14 -50.45 -6.42 13.20
C ASP A 14 -49.02 -6.88 13.53
N ALA A 15 -48.84 -8.21 13.66
CA ALA A 15 -47.57 -8.85 14.00
C ALA A 15 -46.60 -8.94 12.81
N GLY A 16 -46.91 -8.30 11.67
CA GLY A 16 -46.13 -8.38 10.44
C GLY A 16 -45.23 -7.18 10.13
N ARG A 17 -45.41 -6.02 10.78
CA ARG A 17 -44.71 -4.76 10.41
C ARG A 17 -43.50 -4.36 11.27
N ALA A 18 -43.40 -4.87 12.50
CA ALA A 18 -42.34 -4.48 13.45
C ALA A 18 -40.88 -4.80 13.04
N PRO A 19 -40.55 -5.87 12.28
CA PRO A 19 -39.16 -6.19 11.95
C PRO A 19 -38.52 -5.22 10.95
N ALA A 20 -39.32 -4.68 10.02
CA ALA A 20 -38.83 -3.81 8.94
C ALA A 20 -38.44 -2.41 9.45
N ASP A 21 -39.22 -1.85 10.38
CA ASP A 21 -38.95 -0.54 10.99
C ASP A 21 -37.75 -0.60 11.93
N ALA A 22 -37.62 -1.68 12.72
CA ALA A 22 -36.44 -1.90 13.55
C ALA A 22 -35.16 -2.07 12.71
N PHE A 23 -35.25 -2.74 11.57
CA PHE A 23 -34.16 -2.89 10.62
C PHE A 23 -33.75 -1.55 9.98
N ALA A 24 -34.71 -0.76 9.49
CA ALA A 24 -34.45 0.56 8.91
C ALA A 24 -33.78 1.51 9.92
N VAL A 25 -34.23 1.46 11.18
CA VAL A 25 -33.65 2.25 12.28
C VAL A 25 -32.21 1.84 12.58
N GLN A 26 -31.90 0.54 12.60
CA GLN A 26 -30.53 0.06 12.83
C GLN A 26 -29.61 0.37 11.64
N MET A 27 -30.10 0.27 10.41
CA MET A 27 -29.37 0.64 9.20
C MET A 27 -29.05 2.14 9.17
N GLU A 28 -30.03 3.00 9.44
CA GLU A 28 -29.80 4.45 9.50
C GLU A 28 -28.90 4.84 10.67
N ARG A 29 -29.01 4.17 11.81
CA ARG A 29 -28.07 4.35 12.93
C ARG A 29 -26.65 3.95 12.54
N GLY A 30 -26.48 2.80 11.88
CA GLY A 30 -25.19 2.35 11.37
C GLY A 30 -24.58 3.33 10.38
N LYS A 31 -25.35 3.79 9.39
CA LYS A 31 -24.92 4.79 8.39
C LYS A 31 -24.54 6.11 9.06
N THR A 32 -25.36 6.58 10.00
CA THR A 32 -25.10 7.83 10.72
C THR A 32 -23.82 7.74 11.56
N LEU A 33 -23.61 6.60 12.24
CA LEU A 33 -22.37 6.34 12.98
C LEU A 33 -21.16 6.27 12.04
N LEU A 34 -21.30 5.63 10.89
CA LEU A 34 -20.24 5.53 9.88
C LEU A 34 -19.88 6.90 9.30
N GLU A 35 -20.86 7.71 8.91
CA GLU A 35 -20.64 9.05 8.37
C GLU A 35 -20.01 10.00 9.40
N ARG A 36 -20.47 9.91 10.66
CA ARG A 36 -19.86 10.66 11.76
C ARG A 36 -18.40 10.24 11.97
N ALA A 37 -18.14 8.94 12.05
CA ALA A 37 -16.79 8.42 12.25
C ALA A 37 -15.86 8.73 11.07
N ARG A 38 -16.36 8.68 9.82
CA ARG A 38 -15.65 9.15 8.61
C ARG A 38 -15.29 10.62 8.69
N THR A 39 -16.24 11.45 9.09
CA THR A 39 -16.05 12.90 9.24
C THR A 39 -15.02 13.21 10.32
N ASP A 40 -15.12 12.55 11.47
CA ASP A 40 -14.20 12.72 12.58
C ASP A 40 -12.79 12.19 12.26
N SER A 41 -12.68 11.07 11.55
CA SER A 41 -11.41 10.51 11.05
C SER A 41 -10.78 11.40 9.97
N ARG A 42 -11.54 11.91 9.00
CA ARG A 42 -11.03 12.86 7.99
C ARG A 42 -10.56 14.16 8.62
N ARG A 43 -11.34 14.73 9.54
CA ARG A 43 -10.96 15.92 10.31
C ARG A 43 -9.70 15.66 11.13
N TRP A 44 -9.60 14.50 11.77
CA TRP A 44 -8.43 14.13 12.55
C TRP A 44 -7.20 13.89 11.67
N SER A 45 -7.32 13.16 10.55
CA SER A 45 -6.23 12.95 9.59
C SER A 45 -5.78 14.24 8.95
N GLN A 46 -6.70 15.16 8.62
CA GLN A 46 -6.36 16.49 8.12
C GLN A 46 -5.68 17.34 9.20
N ALA A 47 -6.18 17.33 10.43
CA ALA A 47 -5.57 18.03 11.55
C ALA A 47 -4.21 17.43 11.93
N PHE A 48 -4.07 16.11 11.84
CA PHE A 48 -2.85 15.37 12.12
C PHE A 48 -1.80 15.62 11.04
N VAL A 49 -2.15 15.52 9.76
CA VAL A 49 -1.26 15.85 8.63
C VAL A 49 -0.88 17.33 8.67
N SER A 50 -1.83 18.23 8.95
CA SER A 50 -1.53 19.67 9.13
C SER A 50 -0.61 19.92 10.31
N SER A 51 -0.83 19.23 11.44
CA SER A 51 0.03 19.32 12.62
C SER A 51 1.41 18.71 12.39
N LEU A 52 1.50 17.61 11.62
CA LEU A 52 2.76 16.95 11.26
C LEU A 52 3.57 17.86 10.33
N LEU A 53 2.93 18.42 9.30
CA LEU A 53 3.53 19.38 8.37
C LEU A 53 3.97 20.67 9.07
N ASN A 54 3.21 21.14 10.07
CA ASN A 54 3.61 22.27 10.89
C ASN A 54 4.77 21.92 11.84
N SER A 55 4.78 20.73 12.44
CA SER A 55 5.89 20.25 13.30
C SER A 55 7.19 19.92 12.55
N VAL A 56 7.10 19.70 11.23
CA VAL A 56 8.26 19.57 10.34
C VAL A 56 8.79 20.95 9.93
N LYS A 57 7.93 21.98 9.89
CA LYS A 57 8.32 23.38 9.70
C LYS A 57 8.85 24.04 10.96
N GLU A 58 8.34 23.64 12.12
CA GLU A 58 8.70 24.12 13.46
C GLU A 58 9.42 22.99 14.18
N GLY A 59 10.74 22.93 14.05
CA GLY A 59 11.58 21.85 14.56
C GLY A 59 11.21 21.40 15.98
N ALA A 60 10.70 20.18 16.09
CA ALA A 60 10.61 19.36 17.29
C ALA A 60 9.95 19.99 18.53
N ALA A 61 8.61 19.91 18.60
CA ALA A 61 7.85 19.32 19.73
C ALA A 61 6.36 19.64 19.56
N THR A 62 5.51 18.61 19.48
CA THR A 62 4.07 18.78 19.78
C THR A 62 3.67 17.93 20.98
N PRO A 63 2.72 18.42 21.80
CA PRO A 63 2.42 17.87 23.12
C PRO A 63 1.47 16.67 23.01
N ASP A 64 1.74 15.68 23.86
CA ASP A 64 0.98 14.48 24.19
C ASP A 64 0.55 13.56 23.01
N ARG A 65 1.52 12.80 22.49
CA ARG A 65 1.31 11.57 21.70
C ARG A 65 0.25 10.64 22.32
N SER A 66 0.17 10.59 23.66
CA SER A 66 -0.75 9.72 24.39
C SER A 66 -2.20 10.19 24.28
N ALA A 67 -2.49 11.50 24.29
CA ALA A 67 -3.84 12.03 24.04
C ALA A 67 -4.33 11.69 22.63
N ARG A 68 -3.44 11.78 21.64
CA ARG A 68 -3.73 11.39 20.25
C ARG A 68 -4.05 9.90 20.14
N GLN A 69 -3.24 9.05 20.75
CA GLN A 69 -3.47 7.60 20.79
C GLN A 69 -4.76 7.23 21.52
N ARG A 70 -5.08 7.88 22.66
CA ARG A 70 -6.34 7.66 23.39
C ARG A 70 -7.56 7.99 22.53
N ARG A 71 -7.55 9.12 21.82
CA ARG A 71 -8.69 9.51 20.97
C ARG A 71 -8.80 8.65 19.72
N ALA A 72 -7.68 8.27 19.11
CA ALA A 72 -7.68 7.33 17.99
C ALA A 72 -8.19 5.94 18.41
N ALA A 73 -7.88 5.48 19.63
CA ALA A 73 -8.45 4.25 20.18
C ALA A 73 -9.97 4.34 20.40
N VAL A 74 -10.49 5.49 20.84
CA VAL A 74 -11.95 5.74 20.94
C VAL A 74 -12.62 5.67 19.57
N VAL A 75 -12.09 6.40 18.59
CA VAL A 75 -12.62 6.41 17.20
C VAL A 75 -12.57 5.01 16.59
N ALA A 76 -11.48 4.28 16.79
CA ALA A 76 -11.38 2.91 16.32
C ALA A 76 -12.38 1.98 17.04
N GLY A 77 -12.64 2.19 18.33
CA GLY A 77 -13.71 1.51 19.05
C GLY A 77 -15.11 1.81 18.49
N GLU A 78 -15.39 3.05 18.11
CA GLU A 78 -16.65 3.46 17.48
C GLU A 78 -16.85 2.80 16.11
N PHE A 79 -15.80 2.73 15.28
CA PHE A 79 -15.84 1.97 14.02
C PHE A 79 -16.06 0.47 14.24
N GLY A 80 -15.41 -0.13 15.23
CA GLY A 80 -15.60 -1.54 15.59
C GLY A 80 -17.03 -1.83 16.06
N GLN A 81 -17.62 -0.93 16.86
CA GLN A 81 -19.02 -1.03 17.29
C GLN A 81 -19.97 -0.86 16.11
N ALA A 82 -19.72 0.09 15.20
CA ALA A 82 -20.51 0.27 13.99
C ALA A 82 -20.45 -0.99 13.10
N ALA A 83 -19.25 -1.53 12.86
CA ALA A 83 -19.06 -2.75 12.08
C ALA A 83 -19.73 -3.97 12.74
N ALA A 84 -19.66 -4.10 14.08
CA ALA A 84 -20.35 -5.15 14.83
C ALA A 84 -21.87 -4.99 14.78
N ALA A 85 -22.40 -3.77 14.90
CA ALA A 85 -23.82 -3.47 14.77
C ALA A 85 -24.31 -3.77 13.34
N PHE A 86 -23.53 -3.41 12.32
CA PHE A 86 -23.81 -3.80 10.94
C PHE A 86 -23.78 -5.32 10.77
N ARG A 87 -22.77 -6.03 11.30
CA ARG A 87 -22.72 -7.51 11.27
C ARG A 87 -23.87 -8.17 12.01
N ALA A 88 -24.32 -7.61 13.13
CA ALA A 88 -25.50 -8.09 13.84
C ALA A 88 -26.78 -7.86 13.01
N ALA A 89 -26.87 -6.74 12.28
CA ALA A 89 -27.93 -6.50 11.32
C ALA A 89 -27.86 -7.42 10.07
N LEU A 90 -26.66 -7.86 9.66
CA LEU A 90 -26.46 -8.84 8.57
C LEU A 90 -27.07 -10.21 8.86
N GLY A 91 -27.41 -10.52 10.12
CA GLY A 91 -28.17 -11.73 10.48
C GLY A 91 -29.61 -11.75 9.96
N LEU A 92 -30.08 -10.68 9.31
CA LEU A 92 -31.49 -10.52 8.93
C LEU A 92 -31.78 -10.33 7.42
N GLN A 93 -30.83 -9.89 6.59
CA GLN A 93 -30.75 -10.09 5.12
C GLN A 93 -29.48 -9.42 4.59
N VAL A 94 -28.75 -10.11 3.71
CA VAL A 94 -27.40 -9.73 3.28
C VAL A 94 -27.48 -8.98 1.95
N SER A 95 -27.26 -7.66 1.94
CA SER A 95 -27.21 -6.85 0.72
C SER A 95 -25.76 -6.49 0.37
N ARG A 96 -25.49 -6.30 -0.93
CA ARG A 96 -24.18 -5.92 -1.44
C ARG A 96 -23.71 -4.58 -0.85
N GLU A 97 -24.62 -3.61 -0.72
CA GLU A 97 -24.33 -2.28 -0.15
C GLU A 97 -23.93 -2.36 1.33
N ALA A 98 -24.51 -3.30 2.09
CA ALA A 98 -24.19 -3.48 3.50
C ALA A 98 -22.74 -3.97 3.68
N TYR A 99 -22.29 -4.90 2.84
CA TYR A 99 -20.90 -5.35 2.83
C TYR A 99 -19.92 -4.24 2.44
N VAL A 100 -20.27 -3.42 1.43
CA VAL A 100 -19.46 -2.27 1.04
C VAL A 100 -19.32 -1.28 2.20
N GLY A 101 -20.43 -0.96 2.88
CA GLY A 101 -20.40 -0.07 4.05
C GLY A 101 -19.50 -0.58 5.19
N VAL A 102 -19.53 -1.90 5.46
CA VAL A 102 -18.64 -2.54 6.44
C VAL A 102 -17.18 -2.46 5.99
N ALA A 103 -16.89 -2.73 4.72
CA ALA A 103 -15.54 -2.65 4.18
C ALA A 103 -14.96 -1.23 4.33
N GLU A 104 -15.71 -0.21 3.96
CA GLU A 104 -15.28 1.19 4.05
C GLU A 104 -15.08 1.64 5.51
N ALA A 105 -15.90 1.14 6.44
CA ALA A 105 -15.75 1.40 7.88
C ALA A 105 -14.43 0.83 8.42
N LEU A 106 -14.16 -0.42 8.06
CA LEU A 106 -12.97 -1.15 8.50
C LEU A 106 -11.70 -0.64 7.82
N GLU A 107 -11.77 -0.19 6.57
CA GLU A 107 -10.69 0.55 5.92
C GLU A 107 -10.35 1.83 6.70
N ALA A 108 -11.35 2.66 7.00
CA ALA A 108 -11.13 3.90 7.76
C ALA A 108 -10.53 3.60 9.15
N GLN A 109 -11.02 2.57 9.83
CA GLN A 109 -10.49 2.10 11.09
C GLN A 109 -9.02 1.66 10.96
N SER A 110 -8.67 0.90 9.93
CA SER A 110 -7.27 0.50 9.69
C SER A 110 -6.36 1.71 9.45
N GLY A 111 -6.83 2.72 8.72
CA GLY A 111 -6.13 3.99 8.52
C GLY A 111 -5.82 4.68 9.84
N THR A 112 -6.75 4.67 10.79
CA THR A 112 -6.50 5.22 12.13
C THR A 112 -5.45 4.40 12.91
N TYR A 113 -5.50 3.07 12.86
CA TYR A 113 -4.50 2.22 13.52
C TYR A 113 -3.10 2.40 12.92
N THR A 114 -2.97 2.48 11.59
CA THR A 114 -1.68 2.71 10.94
C THR A 114 -1.08 4.07 11.30
N ALA A 115 -1.91 5.11 11.45
CA ALA A 115 -1.46 6.44 11.87
C ALA A 115 -1.00 6.51 13.34
N MET A 116 -1.46 5.60 14.21
CA MET A 116 -1.01 5.53 15.62
C MET A 116 0.44 5.03 15.77
N GLY A 117 1.00 4.42 14.73
CA GLY A 117 2.37 3.94 14.69
C GLY A 117 2.60 2.61 15.43
N PRO A 118 3.84 2.35 15.91
CA PRO A 118 4.21 1.07 16.52
C PRO A 118 3.32 0.67 17.70
N GLY A 119 2.89 -0.59 17.71
CA GLY A 119 2.01 -1.21 18.71
C GLY A 119 0.53 -1.29 18.30
N ALA A 120 0.15 -0.70 17.17
CA ALA A 120 -1.22 -0.74 16.63
C ALA A 120 -1.37 -1.64 15.39
N GLU A 121 -0.28 -2.26 14.92
CA GLU A 121 -0.26 -3.04 13.67
C GLU A 121 -1.23 -4.23 13.68
N GLY A 122 -1.31 -4.98 14.78
CA GLY A 122 -2.24 -6.12 14.88
C GLY A 122 -3.71 -5.71 14.73
N ASN A 123 -4.09 -4.56 15.30
CA ASN A 123 -5.44 -4.02 15.15
C ASN A 123 -5.70 -3.48 13.73
N ALA A 124 -4.68 -2.89 13.10
CA ALA A 124 -4.75 -2.49 11.70
C ALA A 124 -4.98 -3.72 10.80
N LEU A 125 -4.22 -4.79 11.01
CA LEU A 125 -4.34 -6.05 10.27
C LEU A 125 -5.71 -6.70 10.47
N ALA A 126 -6.23 -6.75 11.70
CA ALA A 126 -7.57 -7.28 11.97
C ALA A 126 -8.67 -6.47 11.26
N SER A 127 -8.53 -5.14 11.22
CA SER A 127 -9.46 -4.26 10.50
C SER A 127 -9.39 -4.48 8.99
N LEU A 128 -8.17 -4.57 8.43
CA LEU A 128 -7.95 -4.83 6.99
C LEU A 128 -8.50 -6.19 6.58
N ALA A 129 -8.23 -7.26 7.34
CA ALA A 129 -8.74 -8.59 7.07
C ALA A 129 -10.28 -8.63 7.11
N GLY A 130 -10.89 -7.94 8.08
CA GLY A 130 -12.34 -7.80 8.15
C GLY A 130 -12.94 -7.02 6.97
N ALA A 131 -12.22 -6.01 6.46
CA ALA A 131 -12.64 -5.24 5.29
C ALA A 131 -12.57 -6.09 4.01
N VAL A 132 -11.49 -6.85 3.82
CA VAL A 132 -11.34 -7.79 2.70
C VAL A 132 -12.45 -8.85 2.71
N ALA A 133 -12.72 -9.46 3.87
CA ALA A 133 -13.79 -10.44 4.00
C ALA A 133 -15.19 -9.85 3.68
N ALA A 134 -15.42 -8.58 4.02
CA ALA A 134 -16.66 -7.90 3.65
C ALA A 134 -16.75 -7.69 2.13
N LEU A 135 -15.65 -7.29 1.47
CA LEU A 135 -15.61 -7.17 0.02
C LEU A 135 -15.81 -8.51 -0.70
N ASP A 136 -15.28 -9.60 -0.16
CA ASP A 136 -15.55 -10.95 -0.66
C ASP A 136 -17.03 -11.31 -0.57
N GLY A 137 -17.69 -10.94 0.53
CA GLY A 137 -19.14 -11.04 0.66
C GLY A 137 -19.89 -10.21 -0.38
N ALA A 138 -19.47 -8.97 -0.64
CA ALA A 138 -20.08 -8.11 -1.64
C ALA A 138 -19.93 -8.66 -3.08
N LEU A 139 -18.74 -9.17 -3.41
CA LEU A 139 -18.44 -9.77 -4.71
C LEU A 139 -19.16 -11.12 -4.91
N GLY A 140 -19.31 -11.90 -3.84
CA GLY A 140 -20.05 -13.18 -3.86
C GLY A 140 -21.56 -13.04 -4.03
N LEU A 141 -22.12 -11.84 -3.80
CA LEU A 141 -23.53 -11.51 -4.05
C LEU A 141 -23.82 -11.03 -5.47
N ALA A 142 -22.83 -11.06 -6.38
CA ALA A 142 -23.08 -10.78 -7.79
C ALA A 142 -24.17 -11.71 -8.35
N PRO A 143 -25.10 -11.22 -9.19
CA PRO A 143 -26.23 -12.02 -9.66
C PRO A 143 -25.74 -13.30 -10.33
N VAL A 144 -26.28 -14.44 -9.88
CA VAL A 144 -25.93 -15.76 -10.39
C VAL A 144 -26.14 -15.78 -11.91
N GLY A 145 -25.05 -15.91 -12.67
CA GLY A 145 -25.05 -15.95 -14.13
C GLY A 145 -24.51 -14.72 -14.85
N SER A 146 -24.19 -13.62 -14.15
CA SER A 146 -23.43 -12.52 -14.75
C SER A 146 -21.92 -12.74 -14.58
N SER A 147 -21.17 -12.77 -15.68
CA SER A 147 -19.74 -12.43 -15.66
C SER A 147 -19.56 -11.13 -14.89
N LEU A 148 -18.53 -11.03 -14.03
CA LEU A 148 -18.18 -9.83 -13.27
C LEU A 148 -18.53 -8.57 -14.07
N VAL A 149 -19.45 -7.78 -13.53
CA VAL A 149 -20.04 -6.64 -14.24
C VAL A 149 -19.06 -5.47 -14.09
N GLN A 150 -19.08 -4.48 -15.00
CA GLN A 150 -18.28 -3.25 -14.86
C GLN A 150 -18.41 -2.58 -13.47
N GLY A 151 -19.53 -2.80 -12.76
CA GLY A 151 -19.75 -2.35 -11.38
C GLY A 151 -18.95 -3.06 -10.29
N ASP A 152 -18.22 -4.15 -10.59
CA ASP A 152 -17.32 -4.83 -9.65
C ASP A 152 -15.90 -4.25 -9.66
N SER A 153 -15.57 -3.43 -10.66
CA SER A 153 -14.24 -2.83 -10.82
C SER A 153 -13.79 -2.03 -9.59
N GLY A 154 -14.67 -1.20 -9.03
CA GLY A 154 -14.39 -0.41 -7.83
C GLY A 154 -14.18 -1.26 -6.57
N LEU A 155 -14.89 -2.39 -6.45
CA LEU A 155 -14.73 -3.30 -5.32
C LEU A 155 -13.41 -4.07 -5.41
N LEU A 156 -13.01 -4.49 -6.61
CA LEU A 156 -11.72 -5.13 -6.86
C LEU A 156 -10.56 -4.16 -6.62
N ASP A 157 -10.65 -2.90 -7.08
CA ASP A 157 -9.62 -1.88 -6.79
C ASP A 157 -9.46 -1.66 -5.28
N MET A 158 -10.59 -1.51 -4.57
CA MET A 158 -10.57 -1.36 -3.11
C MET A 158 -9.97 -2.60 -2.43
N LYS A 159 -10.36 -3.80 -2.82
CA LYS A 159 -9.83 -5.05 -2.25
C LYS A 159 -8.31 -5.17 -2.47
N ALA A 160 -7.83 -4.92 -3.69
CA ALA A 160 -6.40 -4.93 -4.00
C ALA A 160 -5.62 -3.90 -3.18
N ARG A 161 -6.17 -2.70 -3.00
CA ARG A 161 -5.59 -1.64 -2.16
C ARG A 161 -5.46 -2.07 -0.70
N LEU A 162 -6.48 -2.68 -0.13
CA LEU A 162 -6.47 -3.15 1.26
C LEU A 162 -5.46 -4.27 1.48
N LEU A 163 -5.41 -5.25 0.56
CA LEU A 163 -4.42 -6.34 0.59
C LEU A 163 -2.99 -5.80 0.48
N ARG A 164 -2.76 -4.81 -0.39
CA ARG A 164 -1.46 -4.12 -0.48
C ARG A 164 -1.06 -3.45 0.84
N ILE A 165 -2.01 -2.78 1.52
CA ILE A 165 -1.75 -2.15 2.81
C ILE A 165 -1.43 -3.21 3.87
N ALA A 166 -2.20 -4.30 3.92
CA ALA A 166 -1.98 -5.42 4.84
C ALA A 166 -0.58 -6.03 4.67
N GLY A 167 -0.19 -6.32 3.43
CA GLY A 167 1.15 -6.82 3.12
C GLY A 167 2.26 -5.85 3.53
N GLY A 168 2.05 -4.54 3.34
CA GLY A 168 2.99 -3.51 3.82
C GLY A 168 3.10 -3.45 5.36
N VAL A 169 2.00 -3.70 6.08
CA VAL A 169 2.03 -3.76 7.55
C VAL A 169 2.77 -5.02 8.02
N GLN A 170 2.47 -6.19 7.44
CA GLN A 170 3.16 -7.46 7.73
C GLN A 170 4.66 -7.39 7.43
N ALA A 171 5.05 -6.78 6.30
CA ALA A 171 6.45 -6.59 5.94
C ALA A 171 7.20 -5.76 6.99
N ARG A 172 6.57 -4.73 7.57
CA ARG A 172 7.17 -3.95 8.68
C ARG A 172 7.28 -4.75 9.97
N LEU A 173 6.33 -5.65 10.22
CA LEU A 173 6.37 -6.61 11.34
C LEU A 173 7.36 -7.77 11.10
N ARG A 174 7.97 -7.85 9.90
CA ARG A 174 8.84 -8.95 9.47
C ARG A 174 8.13 -10.30 9.36
N GLU A 175 6.82 -10.25 9.15
CA GLU A 175 5.95 -11.40 8.83
C GLU A 175 6.00 -11.61 7.31
N TRP A 176 7.16 -12.06 6.81
CA TRP A 176 7.48 -12.03 5.38
C TRP A 176 6.58 -12.95 4.53
N ASP A 177 6.24 -14.12 5.06
CA ASP A 177 5.41 -15.09 4.34
C ASP A 177 3.95 -14.61 4.25
N ASP A 178 3.44 -13.99 5.31
CA ASP A 178 2.11 -13.37 5.32
C ASP A 178 2.07 -12.15 4.39
N ALA A 179 3.11 -11.31 4.41
CA ALA A 179 3.24 -10.18 3.48
C ALA A 179 3.22 -10.63 2.02
N ALA A 180 3.95 -11.71 1.71
CA ALA A 180 4.00 -12.30 0.37
C ALA A 180 2.64 -12.91 -0.04
N ALA A 181 1.89 -13.50 0.89
CA ALA A 181 0.53 -13.95 0.62
C ALA A 181 -0.39 -12.76 0.27
N CYS A 182 -0.39 -11.70 1.08
CA CYS A 182 -1.20 -10.51 0.80
C CYS A 182 -0.85 -9.84 -0.54
N TYR A 183 0.43 -9.78 -0.93
CA TYR A 183 0.80 -9.23 -2.23
C TYR A 183 0.36 -10.11 -3.40
N ARG A 184 0.46 -11.44 -3.29
CA ARG A 184 -0.05 -12.36 -4.31
C ARG A 184 -1.56 -12.25 -4.46
N ASP A 185 -2.30 -12.26 -3.36
CA ASP A 185 -3.75 -12.09 -3.38
C ASP A 185 -4.14 -10.74 -4.02
N ALA A 186 -3.39 -9.67 -3.74
CA ALA A 186 -3.63 -8.37 -4.36
C ALA A 186 -3.36 -8.38 -5.88
N ILE A 187 -2.32 -9.08 -6.33
CA ILE A 187 -1.99 -9.25 -7.75
C ILE A 187 -3.10 -10.02 -8.46
N ASP A 188 -3.58 -11.13 -7.88
CA ASP A 188 -4.67 -11.94 -8.45
C ASP A 188 -5.97 -11.10 -8.59
N VAL A 189 -6.28 -10.28 -7.60
CA VAL A 189 -7.43 -9.35 -7.66
C VAL A 189 -7.25 -8.30 -8.76
N LEU A 190 -6.03 -7.79 -8.96
CA LEU A 190 -5.74 -6.83 -10.03
C LEU A 190 -5.76 -7.47 -11.41
N ASP A 191 -5.37 -8.73 -11.54
CA ASP A 191 -5.51 -9.49 -12.78
C ASP A 191 -6.97 -9.67 -13.15
N GLU A 192 -7.82 -9.95 -12.16
CA GLU A 192 -9.26 -10.02 -12.39
C GLU A 192 -9.85 -8.65 -12.76
N LEU A 193 -9.40 -7.56 -12.10
CA LEU A 193 -9.79 -6.20 -12.46
C LEU A 193 -9.38 -5.84 -13.90
N LEU A 194 -8.16 -6.19 -14.30
CA LEU A 194 -7.66 -5.91 -15.65
C LEU A 194 -8.29 -6.80 -16.71
N ARG A 195 -8.81 -7.97 -16.35
CA ARG A 195 -9.60 -8.81 -17.24
C ARG A 195 -10.93 -8.16 -17.60
N ILE A 196 -11.58 -7.49 -16.65
CA ILE A 196 -12.89 -6.83 -16.86
C ILE A 196 -12.78 -5.37 -17.32
N ALA A 197 -11.71 -4.68 -16.93
CA ALA A 197 -11.44 -3.28 -17.24
C ALA A 197 -10.00 -3.13 -17.74
N PRO A 198 -9.69 -3.65 -18.94
CA PRO A 198 -8.32 -3.64 -19.45
C PRO A 198 -7.81 -2.21 -19.60
N GLU A 199 -8.60 -1.18 -19.82
CA GLU A 199 -8.14 0.21 -19.91
C GLU A 199 -7.70 0.83 -18.58
N HIS A 200 -7.94 0.18 -17.43
CA HIS A 200 -7.67 0.74 -16.10
C HIS A 200 -6.16 0.91 -15.83
N THR A 201 -5.64 2.13 -16.01
CA THR A 201 -4.20 2.44 -15.89
C THR A 201 -3.68 2.32 -14.47
N GLU A 202 -4.42 2.83 -13.48
CA GLU A 202 -4.02 2.77 -12.08
C GLU A 202 -3.88 1.33 -11.56
N ALA A 203 -4.71 0.40 -12.06
CA ALA A 203 -4.68 -1.00 -11.69
C ALA A 203 -3.39 -1.67 -12.21
N ARG A 204 -2.97 -1.37 -13.44
CA ARG A 204 -1.68 -1.84 -13.97
C ARG A 204 -0.50 -1.32 -13.18
N LEU A 205 -0.50 -0.01 -12.90
CA LEU A 205 0.58 0.58 -12.13
C LEU A 205 0.63 -0.03 -10.72
N SER A 206 -0.54 -0.20 -10.09
CA SER A 206 -0.65 -0.86 -8.78
C SER A 206 -0.13 -2.29 -8.83
N LYS A 207 -0.42 -3.04 -9.90
CA LYS A 207 0.10 -4.39 -10.12
C LYS A 207 1.63 -4.38 -10.24
N ALA A 208 2.19 -3.48 -11.04
CA ALA A 208 3.64 -3.33 -11.20
C ALA A 208 4.32 -2.99 -9.86
N MET A 209 3.74 -2.07 -9.08
CA MET A 209 4.23 -1.72 -7.74
C MET A 209 4.13 -2.88 -6.74
N LEU A 210 3.11 -3.73 -6.84
CA LEU A 210 2.95 -4.92 -5.99
C LEU A 210 3.95 -6.02 -6.35
N LEU A 211 4.18 -6.26 -7.65
CA LEU A 211 5.23 -7.18 -8.11
C LEU A 211 6.60 -6.72 -7.60
N SER A 212 6.87 -5.42 -7.63
CA SER A 212 8.08 -4.82 -7.04
C SER A 212 8.18 -5.01 -5.54
N ALA A 213 7.10 -4.75 -4.80
CA ALA A 213 7.06 -4.95 -3.36
C ALA A 213 7.27 -6.42 -2.98
N TRP A 214 6.67 -7.35 -3.72
CA TRP A 214 6.84 -8.79 -3.55
C TRP A 214 8.27 -9.24 -3.88
N ALA A 215 8.84 -8.77 -4.98
CA ALA A 215 10.25 -9.01 -5.33
C ALA A 215 11.18 -8.57 -4.19
N GLY A 216 10.92 -7.40 -3.61
CA GLY A 216 11.65 -6.85 -2.46
C GLY A 216 11.63 -7.74 -1.20
N LEU A 217 10.57 -8.53 -0.96
CA LEU A 217 10.50 -9.44 0.18
C LEU A 217 11.54 -10.56 0.07
N GLY A 218 11.81 -11.07 -1.14
CA GLY A 218 12.78 -12.13 -1.39
C GLY A 218 14.25 -11.68 -1.30
N VAL A 219 14.50 -10.38 -1.13
CA VAL A 219 15.86 -9.81 -1.00
C VAL A 219 16.25 -9.61 0.46
N GLY A 220 15.29 -9.55 1.40
CA GLY A 220 15.53 -9.14 2.78
C GLY A 220 16.15 -7.72 2.87
N PRO A 221 16.37 -7.15 4.08
CA PRO A 221 17.07 -5.87 4.17
C PRO A 221 18.52 -6.04 3.70
N VAL A 222 18.83 -5.52 2.50
CA VAL A 222 20.17 -5.48 1.87
C VAL A 222 21.09 -4.44 2.52
N SER A 223 21.06 -4.33 3.85
CA SER A 223 21.99 -3.47 4.58
C SER A 223 23.15 -4.32 5.09
N PRO A 224 24.39 -4.15 4.58
CA PRO A 224 25.54 -4.93 5.04
C PRO A 224 25.94 -4.66 6.50
N ALA A 225 25.31 -3.68 7.16
CA ALA A 225 25.70 -3.22 8.49
C ALA A 225 24.77 -3.64 9.62
N TYR A 226 23.55 -4.12 9.36
CA TYR A 226 22.61 -4.52 10.41
C TYR A 226 21.63 -5.58 9.88
N SER A 227 22.02 -6.84 9.98
CA SER A 227 21.04 -7.93 10.04
C SER A 227 21.54 -9.01 11.00
N PRO A 228 21.18 -8.93 12.30
CA PRO A 228 21.27 -10.10 13.16
C PRO A 228 20.12 -11.04 12.77
N ARG A 229 20.51 -12.11 12.03
CA ARG A 229 19.77 -13.32 11.65
C ARG A 229 18.73 -13.23 10.53
N GLN A 230 19.04 -13.92 9.42
CA GLN A 230 18.20 -14.91 8.71
C GLN A 230 19.10 -15.86 7.89
N PRO A 231 18.67 -17.08 7.50
CA PRO A 231 18.33 -18.27 8.29
C PRO A 231 19.34 -19.43 8.05
N GLY A 232 19.19 -20.54 8.79
CA GLY A 232 20.13 -21.68 8.83
C GLY A 232 20.22 -22.59 7.60
N ASP A 233 19.81 -22.14 6.41
CA ASP A 233 19.92 -22.91 5.16
C ASP A 233 20.20 -22.00 3.94
N PRO A 234 21.39 -22.11 3.31
CA PRO A 234 21.76 -21.33 2.12
C PRO A 234 20.91 -21.67 0.88
N ASP A 235 20.36 -22.88 0.76
CA ASP A 235 19.58 -23.29 -0.42
C ASP A 235 18.22 -22.58 -0.45
N ALA A 236 17.58 -22.44 0.72
CA ALA A 236 16.34 -21.67 0.87
C ALA A 236 16.52 -20.18 0.55
N ALA A 237 17.69 -19.60 0.87
CA ALA A 237 18.02 -18.22 0.51
C ALA A 237 18.19 -18.05 -1.00
N LEU A 238 18.87 -18.99 -1.66
CA LEU A 238 19.03 -19.00 -3.11
C LEU A 238 17.70 -19.16 -3.85
N ALA A 239 16.82 -20.03 -3.36
CA ALA A 239 15.47 -20.19 -3.91
C ALA A 239 14.66 -18.88 -3.85
N ARG A 240 14.65 -18.21 -2.69
CA ARG A 240 14.00 -16.89 -2.52
C ARG A 240 14.59 -15.81 -3.43
N HIS A 241 15.90 -15.82 -3.66
CA HIS A 241 16.54 -14.91 -4.60
C HIS A 241 16.16 -15.20 -6.05
N ALA A 242 16.00 -16.47 -6.44
CA ALA A 242 15.52 -16.83 -7.77
C ALA A 242 14.07 -16.38 -7.98
N GLU A 243 13.19 -16.59 -7.00
CA GLU A 243 11.82 -16.08 -7.01
C GLU A 243 11.78 -14.55 -7.11
N ALA A 244 12.62 -13.86 -6.34
CA ALA A 244 12.74 -12.41 -6.39
C ALA A 244 13.14 -11.91 -7.79
N LEU A 245 14.09 -12.57 -8.46
CA LEU A 245 14.50 -12.21 -9.83
C LEU A 245 13.34 -12.34 -10.82
N VAL A 246 12.56 -13.41 -10.74
CA VAL A 246 11.37 -13.60 -11.58
C VAL A 246 10.32 -12.51 -11.32
N ALA A 247 10.11 -12.16 -10.05
CA ALA A 247 9.20 -11.08 -9.67
C ALA A 247 9.68 -9.70 -10.15
N PHE A 248 10.99 -9.42 -10.07
CA PHE A 248 11.61 -8.21 -10.64
C PHE A 248 11.37 -8.12 -12.16
N ASP A 249 11.59 -9.22 -12.90
CA ASP A 249 11.34 -9.25 -14.34
C ASP A 249 9.87 -9.00 -14.68
N ALA A 250 8.94 -9.59 -13.92
CA ALA A 250 7.51 -9.36 -14.08
C ALA A 250 7.13 -7.89 -13.77
N ALA A 251 7.70 -7.29 -12.73
CA ALA A 251 7.46 -5.88 -12.39
C ALA A 251 7.97 -4.94 -13.49
N LEU A 252 9.17 -5.19 -14.02
CA LEU A 252 9.75 -4.39 -15.10
C LEU A 252 8.90 -4.47 -16.38
N ALA A 253 8.44 -5.67 -16.74
CA ALA A 253 7.53 -5.86 -17.87
C ALA A 253 6.20 -5.10 -17.65
N ALA A 254 5.63 -5.15 -16.44
CA ALA A 254 4.42 -4.42 -16.11
C ALA A 254 4.60 -2.89 -16.18
N PHE A 255 5.75 -2.35 -15.76
CA PHE A 255 6.04 -0.92 -15.94
C PHE A 255 6.21 -0.53 -17.42
N ASP A 256 6.79 -1.41 -18.25
CA ASP A 256 6.89 -1.20 -19.70
C ASP A 256 5.51 -1.15 -20.37
N GLU A 257 4.58 -2.01 -19.95
CA GLU A 257 3.20 -1.96 -20.43
C GLU A 257 2.50 -0.64 -20.06
N VAL A 258 2.74 -0.10 -18.87
CA VAL A 258 2.19 1.19 -18.44
C VAL A 258 2.79 2.35 -19.26
N ALA A 259 4.09 2.27 -19.58
CA ALA A 259 4.82 3.30 -20.31
C ALA A 259 4.65 3.26 -21.84
N SER A 260 3.99 2.23 -22.38
CA SER A 260 3.87 2.01 -23.83
C SER A 260 3.17 3.18 -24.56
N PRO A 261 3.76 3.71 -25.65
CA PRO A 261 3.24 4.88 -26.39
C PRO A 261 1.93 4.60 -27.14
N ASP A 262 1.61 3.33 -27.43
CA ASP A 262 0.44 2.92 -28.21
C ASP A 262 -0.91 3.17 -27.49
N ARG A 263 -0.87 3.67 -26.25
CA ARG A 263 -2.06 3.84 -25.40
C ARG A 263 -2.53 5.29 -25.20
N GLY A 264 -2.07 6.20 -26.06
CA GLY A 264 -2.62 7.55 -26.25
C GLY A 264 -1.84 8.71 -25.59
N PRO A 265 -2.03 9.95 -26.08
CA PRO A 265 -1.20 11.11 -25.73
C PRO A 265 -1.44 11.73 -24.34
N ASP A 266 -2.59 11.47 -23.69
CA ASP A 266 -2.97 12.10 -22.40
C ASP A 266 -2.32 11.47 -21.14
N ARG A 267 -1.35 10.56 -21.29
CA ARG A 267 -0.77 9.78 -20.17
C ARG A 267 0.49 10.35 -19.54
N GLY A 268 0.83 11.61 -19.79
CA GLY A 268 2.06 12.26 -19.29
C GLY A 268 2.37 11.96 -17.80
N PRO A 269 1.41 12.14 -16.86
CA PRO A 269 1.63 11.88 -15.44
C PRO A 269 1.87 10.41 -15.09
N ASP A 270 1.16 9.49 -15.76
CA ASP A 270 1.29 8.05 -15.54
C ASP A 270 2.62 7.50 -16.07
N ARG A 271 3.08 8.02 -17.22
CA ARG A 271 4.36 7.66 -17.82
C ARG A 271 5.53 8.09 -16.93
N ALA A 272 5.53 9.33 -16.44
CA ALA A 272 6.56 9.82 -15.53
C ALA A 272 6.59 9.01 -14.22
N ARG A 273 5.42 8.67 -13.68
CA ARG A 273 5.29 7.84 -12.47
C ARG A 273 5.79 6.41 -12.72
N ALA A 274 5.43 5.79 -13.85
CA ALA A 274 5.93 4.47 -14.22
C ALA A 274 7.45 4.46 -14.43
N ALA A 275 8.02 5.48 -15.09
CA ALA A 275 9.46 5.62 -15.27
C ALA A 275 10.20 5.74 -13.93
N LEU A 276 9.67 6.52 -12.98
CA LEU A 276 10.23 6.64 -11.64
C LEU A 276 10.23 5.28 -10.91
N TRP A 277 9.09 4.59 -10.88
CA TRP A 277 9.00 3.29 -10.21
C TRP A 277 9.83 2.22 -10.88
N LYS A 278 9.88 2.18 -12.21
CA LYS A 278 10.77 1.29 -12.97
C LYS A 278 12.24 1.55 -12.64
N ALA A 279 12.64 2.81 -12.46
CA ALA A 279 14.01 3.13 -12.07
C ALA A 279 14.33 2.65 -10.65
N ILE A 280 13.40 2.83 -9.71
CA ILE A 280 13.52 2.30 -8.34
C ILE A 280 13.65 0.77 -8.39
N GLU A 281 12.88 0.11 -9.24
CA GLU A 281 12.91 -1.34 -9.39
C GLU A 281 14.22 -1.85 -9.98
N LEU A 282 14.72 -1.21 -11.04
CA LEU A 282 16.03 -1.51 -11.61
C LEU A 282 17.16 -1.32 -10.58
N ARG A 283 17.04 -0.34 -9.69
CA ARG A 283 18.00 -0.18 -8.58
C ARG A 283 17.91 -1.35 -7.60
N SER A 284 16.71 -1.74 -7.18
CA SER A 284 16.50 -2.89 -6.28
C SER A 284 17.01 -4.20 -6.88
N LEU A 285 16.73 -4.44 -8.16
CA LEU A 285 17.27 -5.57 -8.93
C LEU A 285 18.80 -5.52 -8.97
N GLY A 286 19.38 -4.34 -9.18
CA GLY A 286 20.83 -4.14 -9.14
C GLY A 286 21.43 -4.47 -7.76
N ASP A 287 20.77 -4.07 -6.68
CA ASP A 287 21.18 -4.38 -5.30
C ASP A 287 21.17 -5.91 -5.06
N LEU A 288 20.13 -6.63 -5.51
CA LEU A 288 20.07 -8.10 -5.44
C LEU A 288 21.15 -8.77 -6.33
N GLN A 289 21.33 -8.29 -7.55
CA GLN A 289 22.37 -8.83 -8.44
C GLN A 289 23.77 -8.64 -7.85
N ARG A 290 24.02 -7.49 -7.20
CA ARG A 290 25.29 -7.22 -6.50
C ARG A 290 25.49 -8.17 -5.33
N SER A 291 24.46 -8.42 -4.51
CA SER A 291 24.56 -9.37 -3.37
C SER A 291 24.85 -10.81 -3.83
N LEU A 292 24.31 -11.20 -4.99
CA LEU A 292 24.62 -12.45 -5.68
C LEU A 292 25.96 -12.45 -6.43
N SER A 293 26.82 -11.46 -6.21
CA SER A 293 28.11 -11.27 -6.89
C SER A 293 28.02 -11.12 -8.42
N ARG A 294 26.83 -10.84 -8.98
CA ARG A 294 26.58 -10.59 -10.41
C ARG A 294 26.82 -9.11 -10.76
N ARG A 295 28.02 -8.61 -10.44
CA ARG A 295 28.40 -7.18 -10.54
C ARG A 295 28.16 -6.55 -11.91
N ARG A 296 28.43 -7.28 -13.00
CA ARG A 296 28.18 -6.77 -14.36
C ARG A 296 26.70 -6.56 -14.66
N ALA A 297 25.84 -7.47 -14.20
CA ALA A 297 24.39 -7.33 -14.33
C ALA A 297 23.89 -6.17 -13.45
N ALA A 298 24.36 -6.09 -12.20
CA ALA A 298 24.02 -5.00 -11.29
C ALA A 298 24.32 -3.63 -11.90
N LEU A 299 25.52 -3.47 -12.50
CA LEU A 299 25.89 -2.23 -13.18
C LEU A 299 24.98 -1.90 -14.38
N GLN A 300 24.52 -2.90 -15.14
CA GLN A 300 23.57 -2.69 -16.23
C GLN A 300 22.21 -2.20 -15.71
N SER A 301 21.72 -2.81 -14.63
CA SER A 301 20.47 -2.43 -13.97
C SER A 301 20.54 -1.00 -13.44
N TYR A 302 21.60 -0.63 -12.72
CA TYR A 302 21.77 0.75 -12.24
C TYR A 302 21.89 1.76 -13.38
N ARG A 303 22.59 1.45 -14.47
CA ARG A 303 22.65 2.33 -15.65
C ARG A 303 21.27 2.51 -16.29
N GLY A 304 20.47 1.46 -16.35
CA GLY A 304 19.07 1.55 -16.77
C GLY A 304 18.26 2.49 -15.88
N ALA A 305 18.39 2.35 -14.56
CA ALA A 305 17.74 3.23 -13.58
C ALA A 305 18.18 4.69 -13.74
N VAL A 306 19.47 4.97 -13.92
CA VAL A 306 19.99 6.34 -14.13
C VAL A 306 19.40 6.97 -15.39
N ARG A 307 19.29 6.22 -16.51
CA ARG A 307 18.69 6.75 -17.75
C ARG A 307 17.23 7.18 -17.55
N LEU A 308 16.43 6.34 -16.89
CA LEU A 308 15.04 6.68 -16.58
C LEU A 308 14.95 7.88 -15.61
N LEU A 309 15.83 7.94 -14.61
CA LEU A 309 15.86 9.05 -13.66
C LEU A 309 16.33 10.36 -14.31
N ASP A 310 17.15 10.30 -15.37
CA ASP A 310 17.49 11.48 -16.16
C ASP A 310 16.26 12.09 -16.84
N GLU A 311 15.39 11.26 -17.42
CA GLU A 311 14.11 11.70 -17.99
C GLU A 311 13.19 12.25 -16.89
N VAL A 312 13.02 11.52 -15.78
CA VAL A 312 12.14 11.94 -14.67
C VAL A 312 12.60 13.25 -14.01
N VAL A 313 13.91 13.44 -13.83
CA VAL A 313 14.45 14.66 -13.19
C VAL A 313 14.29 15.89 -14.09
N ALA A 314 14.28 15.72 -15.41
CA ALA A 314 14.03 16.82 -16.34
C ALA A 314 12.63 17.42 -16.14
N GLU A 315 11.64 16.57 -15.84
CA GLU A 315 10.26 16.99 -15.60
C GLU A 315 9.96 17.29 -14.12
N ALA A 316 10.59 16.56 -13.20
CA ALA A 316 10.37 16.64 -11.77
C ALA A 316 11.70 16.74 -10.98
N PRO A 317 12.29 17.94 -10.85
CA PRO A 317 13.58 18.14 -10.18
C PRO A 317 13.66 17.64 -8.74
N ARG A 318 12.52 17.48 -8.06
CA ARG A 318 12.44 16.90 -6.70
C ARG A 318 12.93 15.44 -6.62
N GLN A 319 13.00 14.73 -7.75
CA GLN A 319 13.47 13.34 -7.81
C GLN A 319 14.99 13.20 -7.96
N ARG A 320 15.74 14.31 -7.91
CA ARG A 320 17.22 14.28 -7.97
C ARG A 320 17.84 13.39 -6.91
N SER A 321 17.28 13.33 -5.70
CA SER A 321 17.79 12.44 -4.64
C SER A 321 17.75 10.96 -5.04
N GLU A 322 16.72 10.51 -5.76
CA GLU A 322 16.63 9.13 -6.25
C GLU A 322 17.69 8.84 -7.30
N ARG A 323 17.98 9.81 -8.19
CA ARG A 323 19.09 9.72 -9.15
C ARG A 323 20.44 9.68 -8.44
N GLY A 324 20.66 10.57 -7.46
CA GLY A 324 21.88 10.64 -6.68
C GLY A 324 22.21 9.33 -5.96
N ARG A 325 21.23 8.71 -5.29
CA ARG A 325 21.37 7.40 -4.65
C ARG A 325 21.72 6.29 -5.65
N THR A 326 21.09 6.31 -6.81
CA THR A 326 21.34 5.32 -7.89
C THR A 326 22.74 5.50 -8.50
N LEU A 327 23.19 6.74 -8.66
CA LEU A 327 24.54 7.08 -9.09
C LEU A 327 25.59 6.63 -8.08
N GLN A 328 25.34 6.78 -6.78
CA GLN A 328 26.23 6.24 -5.75
C GLN A 328 26.40 4.72 -5.86
N ARG A 329 25.30 3.96 -6.02
CA ARG A 329 25.34 2.50 -6.26
C ARG A 329 26.09 2.14 -7.55
N THR A 330 25.91 2.94 -8.60
CA THR A 330 26.64 2.80 -9.87
C THR A 330 28.14 2.96 -9.66
N GLY A 331 28.55 3.99 -8.91
CA GLY A 331 29.94 4.25 -8.56
C GLY A 331 30.57 3.11 -7.77
N ASP A 332 29.87 2.59 -6.76
CA ASP A 332 30.32 1.46 -5.94
C ASP A 332 30.64 0.24 -6.79
N VAL A 333 29.71 -0.16 -7.66
CA VAL A 333 29.88 -1.36 -8.50
C VAL A 333 30.86 -1.13 -9.64
N ALA A 334 30.92 0.08 -10.21
CA ALA A 334 31.94 0.44 -11.20
C ALA A 334 33.36 0.32 -10.60
N ARG A 335 33.55 0.79 -9.36
CA ARG A 335 34.82 0.64 -8.62
C ARG A 335 35.16 -0.82 -8.37
N GLU A 336 34.20 -1.63 -7.90
CA GLU A 336 34.40 -3.08 -7.72
C GLU A 336 34.79 -3.81 -9.01
N LEU A 337 34.39 -3.30 -10.16
CA LEU A 337 34.75 -3.82 -11.48
C LEU A 337 36.04 -3.22 -12.07
N GLY A 338 36.77 -2.38 -11.32
CA GLY A 338 37.99 -1.72 -11.78
C GLY A 338 37.77 -0.58 -12.78
N ARG A 339 36.55 -0.03 -12.86
CA ARG A 339 36.16 1.01 -13.83
C ARG A 339 36.24 2.41 -13.21
N ALA A 340 37.46 2.83 -12.86
CA ALA A 340 37.71 4.05 -12.09
C ALA A 340 37.08 5.33 -12.68
N ALA A 341 37.19 5.54 -14.00
CA ALA A 341 36.63 6.72 -14.66
C ALA A 341 35.09 6.79 -14.57
N GLU A 342 34.42 5.64 -14.69
CA GLU A 342 32.96 5.61 -14.53
C GLU A 342 32.55 5.80 -13.06
N ALA A 343 33.34 5.25 -12.13
CA ALA A 343 33.07 5.42 -10.70
C ALA A 343 33.17 6.89 -10.29
N SER A 344 34.23 7.59 -10.68
CA SER A 344 34.40 9.04 -10.40
C SER A 344 33.26 9.85 -11.01
N TRP A 345 32.93 9.63 -12.28
CA TRP A 345 31.79 10.30 -12.93
C TRP A 345 30.48 10.09 -12.16
N ALA A 346 30.21 8.86 -11.73
CA ALA A 346 28.99 8.52 -11.02
C ALA A 346 28.93 9.17 -9.63
N TYR A 347 30.04 9.15 -8.89
CA TYR A 347 30.11 9.79 -7.57
C TYR A 347 29.98 11.31 -7.66
N GLU A 348 30.68 11.97 -8.58
CA GLU A 348 30.62 13.42 -8.77
C GLU A 348 29.19 13.88 -9.06
N ARG A 349 28.54 13.23 -10.04
CA ARG A 349 27.15 13.55 -10.39
C ARG A 349 26.18 13.20 -9.26
N GLY A 350 26.42 12.09 -8.55
CA GLY A 350 25.58 11.66 -7.43
C GLY A 350 25.62 12.63 -6.26
N ILE A 351 26.80 13.14 -5.91
CA ILE A 351 26.99 14.16 -4.87
C ILE A 351 26.28 15.45 -5.28
N ALA A 352 26.43 15.90 -6.54
CA ALA A 352 25.77 17.11 -7.02
C ALA A 352 24.24 17.04 -6.88
N ASP A 353 23.65 15.86 -7.11
CA ASP A 353 22.22 15.63 -6.95
C ASP A 353 21.75 15.56 -5.49
N LEU A 354 22.59 15.04 -4.58
CA LEU A 354 22.27 14.90 -3.16
C LEU A 354 22.49 16.20 -2.37
N VAL A 355 23.45 17.03 -2.79
CA VAL A 355 23.85 18.28 -2.12
C VAL A 355 23.02 19.49 -2.58
N ALA A 356 22.15 19.33 -3.59
CA ALA A 356 21.31 20.41 -4.07
C ALA A 356 20.46 21.03 -2.93
N PRO A 357 20.56 22.35 -2.67
CA PRO A 357 20.18 23.00 -1.40
C PRO A 357 18.68 23.00 -1.03
N ASN A 358 17.82 22.31 -1.78
CA ASN A 358 16.36 22.30 -1.60
C ASN A 358 15.77 20.90 -1.38
N LEU A 359 16.57 19.90 -0.99
CA LEU A 359 16.08 18.55 -0.70
C LEU A 359 15.90 18.34 0.83
N PRO A 360 14.67 18.12 1.34
CA PRO A 360 14.48 17.77 2.75
C PRO A 360 15.10 16.39 3.03
N GLY A 361 16.18 16.35 3.82
CA GLY A 361 16.87 15.13 4.24
C GLY A 361 18.33 14.97 3.76
N GLY A 362 18.91 15.96 3.07
CA GLY A 362 20.25 15.85 2.46
C GLY A 362 21.45 15.66 3.42
N TYR A 363 21.28 15.79 4.74
CA TYR A 363 22.39 15.70 5.69
C TYR A 363 22.76 14.26 6.12
N ASP A 364 21.81 13.31 6.18
CA ASP A 364 22.11 11.93 6.60
C ASP A 364 22.79 11.10 5.50
N ASP A 365 22.54 11.42 4.23
CA ASP A 365 23.14 10.73 3.08
C ASP A 365 24.57 11.25 2.76
N LEU A 366 24.91 12.46 3.22
CA LEU A 366 26.24 13.09 3.06
C LEU A 366 27.36 12.28 3.73
N ALA A 367 27.08 11.68 4.89
CA ALA A 367 28.07 10.91 5.67
C ALA A 367 28.51 9.61 4.96
N ARG A 368 27.72 9.08 4.03
CA ARG A 368 28.06 7.85 3.28
C ARG A 368 28.86 8.12 2.01
N GLY A 369 28.66 9.27 1.37
CA GLY A 369 29.40 9.67 0.16
C GLY A 369 30.84 10.10 0.46
N THR A 370 31.06 10.85 1.54
CA THR A 370 32.38 11.37 1.91
C THR A 370 33.34 10.29 2.42
N MET A 371 32.84 9.25 3.10
CA MET A 371 33.68 8.13 3.57
C MET A 371 34.25 7.26 2.44
N SER A 372 33.66 7.25 1.25
CA SER A 372 34.13 6.42 0.13
C SER A 372 35.25 7.05 -0.71
N ILE A 373 35.48 8.36 -0.55
CA ILE A 373 36.53 9.10 -1.26
C ILE A 373 37.88 9.06 -0.51
N HIS A 374 37.88 8.77 0.80
CA HIS A 374 39.08 8.82 1.65
C HIS A 374 39.81 7.47 1.85
N LEU A 375 39.49 6.43 1.09
CA LEU A 375 40.19 5.13 1.15
C LEU A 375 40.85 4.75 -0.19
N GLY A 376 41.29 5.74 -0.96
CA GLY A 376 41.88 5.59 -2.28
C GLY A 376 43.22 6.31 -2.48
N GLU A 377 44.05 6.39 -1.44
CA GLU A 377 45.51 6.57 -1.58
C GLU A 377 46.25 5.32 -1.08
#